data_AF-A0AAE6T8R9-F1
#
_entry.id   AF-A0AAE6T8R9-F1
#
_cell.length_a   1.000
_cell.length_b   1.000
_cell.length_c   1.000
_cell.angle_alpha   90.00
_cell.angle_beta   90.00
_cell.angle_gamma   90.00
#
_symmetry.space_group_name_H-M   'P 1'
#
loop_
_entity.id
_entity.type
_entity.pdbx_description
1 polymer ?
#
loop_
_entity_poly.entity_id
_entity_poly.type
_entity_poly.pdbx_seq_one_letter_code
_entity_poly.pdbx_strand_id
1 'polypeptide(L)'
;MKNYLSIIGIFLLASVMNVNAAQVIIIKAPDVIPIFKDEPELVQGWAQLLRDGKLKEFYQKVHKSQEFIEKMDWDELKEGDLNKFLWICYYVAKAPAFQVDYDENTDSTNHEGLDYRERDNLAGEVVRMCWSLPEIVSQHDLKRKELAELLSLYTAAMTKTVRDDYDEKLSEKHAKMAGEYEKIVQKRLKEYAEKHRGDGVWGSGDIEKKRIYYYNKIASNEVRNYSASHYLKNSLEPALMKILLKCFPGDKNEVEKYLKLAGYEGKAMDELINRTVGRDASTKFLYKGDRGRRYEQALRQQTGKKK
;
A
#
# COMPACT_ATOMS: atom_id res chain seq x y z
N MET A 1 -12.64 -16.91 55.95
CA MET A 1 -11.26 -16.47 55.71
C MET A 1 -10.45 -17.60 55.10
N LYS A 2 -10.18 -17.55 53.80
CA LYS A 2 -8.97 -18.06 53.13
C LYS A 2 -9.08 -17.70 51.66
N ASN A 3 -8.28 -16.69 51.29
CA ASN A 3 -8.06 -16.19 49.94
C ASN A 3 -7.37 -17.27 49.09
N TYR A 4 -7.86 -17.49 47.88
CA TYR A 4 -7.03 -17.94 46.77
C TYR A 4 -7.40 -17.13 45.53
N LEU A 5 -6.64 -16.06 45.32
CA LEU A 5 -6.53 -15.36 44.04
C LEU A 5 -5.94 -16.34 43.03
N SER A 6 -6.74 -16.77 42.07
CA SER A 6 -6.24 -17.48 40.88
C SER A 6 -5.84 -16.43 39.85
N ILE A 7 -4.54 -16.15 39.77
CA ILE A 7 -3.93 -15.34 38.72
C ILE A 7 -3.96 -16.17 37.44
N ILE A 8 -4.94 -15.91 36.57
CA ILE A 8 -4.90 -16.36 35.18
C ILE A 8 -3.97 -15.40 34.44
N GLY A 9 -2.72 -15.82 34.27
CA GLY A 9 -1.74 -15.14 33.46
C GLY A 9 -2.13 -15.20 31.99
N ILE A 10 -2.73 -14.13 31.47
CA ILE A 10 -2.84 -13.89 30.04
C ILE A 10 -1.45 -13.46 29.55
N PHE A 11 -0.73 -14.37 28.91
CA PHE A 11 0.43 -14.03 28.09
C PHE A 11 -0.08 -13.32 26.82
N LEU A 12 -0.30 -12.01 26.92
CA LEU A 12 -0.30 -11.13 25.77
C LEU A 12 1.15 -11.05 25.28
N LEU A 13 1.46 -11.83 24.23
CA LEU A 13 2.57 -11.52 23.35
C LEU A 13 2.27 -10.13 22.76
N ALA A 14 2.80 -9.11 23.44
CA ALA A 14 2.92 -7.78 22.89
C ALA A 14 3.85 -7.88 21.69
N SER A 15 3.28 -8.13 20.51
CA SER A 15 3.88 -7.65 19.28
C SER A 15 4.08 -6.17 19.49
N VAL A 16 5.35 -5.77 19.59
CA VAL A 16 5.77 -4.37 19.63
C VAL A 16 5.34 -3.79 18.29
N MET A 17 4.09 -3.33 18.22
CA MET A 17 3.66 -2.40 17.21
C MET A 17 4.52 -1.18 17.44
N ASN A 18 5.49 -0.97 16.55
CA ASN A 18 6.02 0.36 16.30
C ASN A 18 4.82 1.22 15.90
N VAL A 19 4.13 1.78 16.90
CA VAL A 19 3.22 2.89 16.70
C VAL A 19 4.12 4.10 16.49
N ASN A 20 4.76 4.16 15.32
CA ASN A 20 4.91 5.46 14.70
C ASN A 20 3.49 6.01 14.65
N ALA A 21 3.25 7.15 15.29
CA ALA A 21 1.99 7.85 15.15
C ALA A 21 1.86 8.23 13.68
N ALA A 22 1.37 7.28 12.87
CA ALA A 22 1.15 7.45 11.46
C ALA A 22 0.11 8.55 11.38
N GLN A 23 0.48 9.65 10.71
CA GLN A 23 -0.47 10.70 10.42
C GLN A 23 -1.63 10.03 9.66
N VAL A 24 -2.78 9.91 10.33
CA VAL A 24 -3.95 9.26 9.74
C VAL A 24 -4.40 10.16 8.60
N ILE A 25 -4.22 9.70 7.36
CA ILE A 25 -4.70 10.46 6.21
C ILE A 25 -6.22 10.46 6.28
N ILE A 26 -6.81 11.64 6.38
CA ILE A 26 -8.24 11.82 6.21
C ILE A 26 -8.52 11.81 4.71
N ILE A 27 -9.03 10.70 4.21
CA ILE A 27 -9.47 10.56 2.81
C ILE A 27 -10.84 11.20 2.65
N LYS A 28 -10.89 12.33 1.94
CA LYS A 28 -12.14 13.02 1.59
C LYS A 28 -12.89 12.21 0.55
N ALA A 29 -14.21 12.10 0.67
CA ALA A 29 -15.03 11.48 -0.37
C ALA A 29 -15.21 12.43 -1.57
N PRO A 30 -15.62 11.91 -2.75
CA PRO A 30 -15.87 12.74 -3.92
C PRO A 30 -17.00 13.77 -3.72
N ASP A 31 -17.91 13.50 -2.78
CA ASP A 31 -19.08 14.32 -2.43
C ASP A 31 -18.78 15.77 -2.01
N VAL A 32 -17.51 16.09 -1.71
CA VAL A 32 -17.04 17.46 -1.53
C VAL A 32 -17.19 18.31 -2.79
N ILE A 33 -17.30 17.68 -3.96
CA ILE A 33 -17.68 18.30 -5.22
C ILE A 33 -19.17 17.99 -5.46
N PRO A 34 -20.05 19.01 -5.56
CA PRO A 34 -21.50 18.81 -5.59
C PRO A 34 -22.01 17.84 -6.66
N ILE A 35 -21.37 17.78 -7.83
CA ILE A 35 -21.79 16.89 -8.92
C ILE A 35 -21.48 15.40 -8.66
N PHE A 36 -20.70 15.09 -7.61
CA PHE A 36 -20.33 13.73 -7.20
C PHE A 36 -20.94 13.33 -5.86
N LYS A 37 -21.96 14.07 -5.41
CA LYS A 37 -22.62 13.86 -4.11
C LYS A 37 -23.23 12.47 -3.99
N ASP A 38 -23.81 11.96 -5.08
CA ASP A 38 -24.50 10.68 -5.07
C ASP A 38 -23.53 9.54 -5.32
N GLU A 39 -23.54 8.56 -4.41
CA GLU A 39 -22.75 7.34 -4.52
C GLU A 39 -23.33 6.43 -5.61
N PRO A 40 -22.54 6.07 -6.65
CA PRO A 40 -23.02 5.25 -7.75
C PRO A 40 -23.39 3.82 -7.32
N GLU A 41 -24.37 3.22 -8.00
CA GLU A 41 -24.77 1.81 -7.80
C GLU A 41 -23.59 0.84 -7.87
N LEU A 42 -22.61 1.14 -8.74
CA LEU A 42 -21.40 0.34 -8.95
C LEU A 42 -20.60 0.08 -7.65
N VAL A 43 -20.57 1.07 -6.73
CA VAL A 43 -19.80 1.01 -5.49
C VAL A 43 -20.65 0.73 -4.26
N GLN A 44 -21.96 0.48 -4.43
CA GLN A 44 -22.85 0.23 -3.31
C GLN A 44 -22.39 -0.96 -2.45
N GLY A 45 -22.44 -0.75 -1.15
CA GLY A 45 -22.03 -1.73 -0.14
C GLY A 45 -20.51 -1.88 0.04
N TRP A 46 -19.68 -1.17 -0.72
CA TRP A 46 -18.22 -1.22 -0.55
C TRP A 46 -17.80 -0.69 0.82
N ALA A 47 -18.44 0.38 1.31
CA ALA A 47 -18.22 0.87 2.67
C ALA A 47 -18.49 -0.19 3.75
N GLN A 48 -19.52 -1.02 3.58
CA GLN A 48 -19.86 -2.08 4.52
C GLN A 48 -18.81 -3.20 4.49
N LEU A 49 -18.35 -3.61 3.30
CA LEU A 49 -17.26 -4.59 3.17
C LEU A 49 -15.99 -4.14 3.87
N LEU A 50 -15.63 -2.86 3.76
CA LEU A 50 -14.47 -2.30 4.45
C LEU A 50 -14.68 -2.27 5.98
N ARG A 51 -15.86 -1.90 6.46
CA ARG A 51 -16.19 -1.92 7.90
C ARG A 51 -16.13 -3.33 8.49
N ASP A 52 -16.60 -4.32 7.74
CA ASP A 52 -16.64 -5.72 8.17
C ASP A 52 -15.30 -6.45 7.98
N GLY A 53 -14.26 -5.77 7.47
CA GLY A 53 -12.97 -6.38 7.20
C GLY A 53 -12.96 -7.40 6.06
N LYS A 54 -14.00 -7.41 5.21
CA LYS A 54 -14.16 -8.36 4.08
C LYS A 54 -13.34 -7.92 2.85
N LEU A 55 -12.03 -7.77 3.04
CA LEU A 55 -11.13 -7.21 2.04
C LEU A 55 -11.06 -8.05 0.75
N LYS A 56 -11.14 -9.39 0.85
CA LYS A 56 -11.14 -10.25 -0.34
C LYS A 56 -12.34 -9.98 -1.25
N GLU A 57 -13.53 -9.91 -0.67
CA GLU A 57 -14.76 -9.60 -1.40
C GLU A 57 -14.74 -8.18 -1.96
N PHE A 58 -14.22 -7.22 -1.18
CA PHE A 58 -14.00 -5.85 -1.62
C PHE A 58 -13.11 -5.78 -2.87
N TYR A 59 -11.89 -6.35 -2.82
CA TYR A 59 -10.98 -6.30 -3.97
C TYR A 59 -11.45 -7.12 -5.16
N GLN A 60 -12.26 -8.17 -4.96
CA GLN A 60 -12.94 -8.84 -6.07
C GLN A 60 -13.97 -7.94 -6.77
N LYS A 61 -14.68 -7.08 -6.02
CA LYS A 61 -15.57 -6.06 -6.63
C LYS A 61 -14.77 -4.98 -7.35
N VAL A 62 -13.66 -4.53 -6.77
CA VAL A 62 -12.75 -3.58 -7.44
C VAL A 62 -12.23 -4.16 -8.75
N HIS A 63 -11.76 -5.41 -8.74
CA HIS A 63 -11.29 -6.09 -9.94
C HIS A 63 -12.37 -6.17 -11.02
N LYS A 64 -13.61 -6.49 -10.66
CA LYS A 64 -14.74 -6.49 -11.61
C LYS A 64 -15.04 -5.11 -12.19
N SER A 65 -14.76 -4.04 -11.46
CA SER A 65 -14.93 -2.67 -11.97
C SER A 65 -13.90 -2.28 -13.04
N GLN A 66 -12.84 -3.08 -13.23
CA GLN A 66 -11.85 -2.85 -14.30
C GLN A 66 -12.49 -2.89 -15.69
N GLU A 67 -13.47 -3.77 -15.93
CA GLU A 67 -14.18 -3.81 -17.22
C GLU A 67 -14.90 -2.49 -17.55
N PHE A 68 -15.34 -1.76 -16.52
CA PHE A 68 -15.91 -0.43 -16.67
C PHE A 68 -14.82 0.58 -17.00
N ILE A 69 -13.72 0.57 -16.24
CA ILE A 69 -12.61 1.52 -16.38
C ILE A 69 -11.93 1.37 -17.76
N GLU A 70 -11.70 0.15 -18.23
CA GLU A 70 -11.08 -0.14 -19.53
C GLU A 70 -11.91 0.36 -20.72
N LYS A 71 -13.22 0.54 -20.54
CA LYS A 71 -14.15 1.04 -21.57
C LYS A 71 -14.34 2.55 -21.50
N MET A 72 -13.75 3.24 -20.52
CA MET A 72 -13.83 4.69 -20.42
C MET A 72 -12.99 5.33 -21.51
N ASP A 73 -13.55 6.37 -22.13
CA ASP A 73 -12.82 7.29 -22.98
C ASP A 73 -12.65 8.60 -22.21
N TRP A 74 -11.40 8.98 -21.91
CA TRP A 74 -11.10 10.19 -21.14
C TRP A 74 -11.36 11.48 -21.92
N ASP A 75 -11.44 11.41 -23.24
CA ASP A 75 -11.74 12.55 -24.10
C ASP A 75 -13.26 12.69 -24.36
N GLU A 76 -14.00 11.58 -24.29
CA GLU A 76 -15.45 11.48 -24.48
C GLU A 76 -16.16 10.76 -23.31
N LEU A 77 -16.06 11.33 -22.11
CA LEU A 77 -16.69 10.75 -20.91
C LEU A 77 -18.21 10.74 -21.00
N LYS A 78 -18.82 9.59 -20.74
CA LYS A 78 -20.29 9.49 -20.62
C LYS A 78 -20.75 10.04 -19.28
N GLU A 79 -22.03 10.40 -19.23
CA GLU A 79 -22.65 10.91 -18.02
C GLU A 79 -22.45 9.96 -16.82
N GLY A 80 -21.92 10.51 -15.73
CA GLY A 80 -21.66 9.78 -14.49
C GLY A 80 -20.40 8.91 -14.47
N ASP A 81 -19.65 8.78 -15.57
CA ASP A 81 -18.44 7.93 -15.60
C ASP A 81 -17.33 8.48 -14.69
N LEU A 82 -17.10 9.80 -14.72
CA LEU A 82 -16.18 10.45 -13.80
C LEU A 82 -16.57 10.25 -12.32
N ASN A 83 -17.88 10.30 -12.02
CA ASN A 83 -18.38 10.04 -10.66
C ASN A 83 -18.05 8.62 -10.21
N LYS A 84 -18.40 7.61 -11.02
CA LYS A 84 -18.07 6.19 -10.77
C LYS A 84 -16.57 5.99 -10.52
N PHE A 85 -15.74 6.55 -11.38
CA PHE A 85 -14.29 6.41 -11.27
C PHE A 85 -13.75 7.01 -9.96
N LEU A 86 -14.15 8.25 -9.61
CA LEU A 86 -13.68 8.91 -8.39
C LEU A 86 -14.12 8.17 -7.13
N TRP A 87 -15.31 7.57 -7.12
CA TRP A 87 -15.77 6.73 -6.00
C TRP A 87 -14.98 5.42 -5.89
N ILE A 88 -14.59 4.79 -7.01
CA ILE A 88 -13.69 3.63 -6.98
C ILE A 88 -12.34 4.03 -6.38
N CYS A 89 -11.74 5.13 -6.87
CA CYS A 89 -10.49 5.64 -6.33
C CYS A 89 -10.57 5.94 -4.83
N TYR A 90 -11.66 6.59 -4.39
CA TYR A 90 -11.91 6.89 -2.98
C TYR A 90 -11.87 5.62 -2.12
N TYR A 91 -12.64 4.60 -2.49
CA TYR A 91 -12.71 3.38 -1.70
C TYR A 91 -11.40 2.60 -1.68
N VAL A 92 -10.68 2.53 -2.80
CA VAL A 92 -9.38 1.86 -2.85
C VAL A 92 -8.31 2.63 -2.09
N ALA A 93 -8.33 3.97 -2.12
CA ALA A 93 -7.45 4.82 -1.32
C ALA A 93 -7.71 4.67 0.18
N LYS A 94 -8.95 4.41 0.58
CA LYS A 94 -9.37 4.21 1.97
C LYS A 94 -9.12 2.78 2.48
N ALA A 95 -9.11 1.80 1.60
CA ALA A 95 -8.97 0.40 1.97
C ALA A 95 -7.56 0.12 2.53
N PRO A 96 -7.43 -0.69 3.60
CA PRO A 96 -6.14 -1.14 4.08
C PRO A 96 -5.51 -2.17 3.12
N ALA A 97 -4.23 -2.45 3.29
CA ALA A 97 -3.58 -3.60 2.65
C ALA A 97 -4.08 -4.92 3.28
N PHE A 98 -3.99 -6.04 2.54
CA PHE A 98 -4.19 -7.36 3.13
C PHE A 98 -3.22 -7.57 4.29
N GLN A 99 -3.74 -8.12 5.39
CA GLN A 99 -2.94 -8.44 6.56
C GLN A 99 -2.28 -9.80 6.39
N VAL A 100 -1.03 -9.90 6.84
CA VAL A 100 -0.27 -11.14 6.81
C VAL A 100 -0.50 -11.89 8.13
N ASP A 101 -0.92 -13.14 8.02
CA ASP A 101 -1.08 -14.05 9.14
C ASP A 101 0.06 -15.09 9.15
N TYR A 102 0.60 -15.36 10.35
CA TYR A 102 1.66 -16.34 10.61
C TYR A 102 1.19 -17.53 11.47
N ASP A 103 -0.11 -17.66 11.74
CA ASP A 103 -0.65 -18.77 12.53
C ASP A 103 -0.43 -20.11 11.82
N GLU A 104 0.37 -21.01 12.39
CA GLU A 104 0.63 -22.33 11.84
C GLU A 104 -0.63 -23.22 11.69
N ASN A 105 -1.74 -22.85 12.35
CA ASN A 105 -2.97 -23.65 12.37
C ASN A 105 -3.93 -23.32 11.23
N THR A 106 -3.68 -22.25 10.48
CA THR A 106 -4.48 -21.88 9.31
C THR A 106 -3.69 -22.15 8.03
N ASP A 107 -4.41 -22.62 7.00
CA ASP A 107 -3.81 -22.84 5.68
C ASP A 107 -3.32 -21.51 5.07
N SER A 108 -2.35 -21.58 4.17
CA SER A 108 -1.84 -20.40 3.49
C SER A 108 -2.93 -19.80 2.60
N THR A 109 -3.49 -18.67 3.02
CA THR A 109 -4.32 -17.83 2.15
C THR A 109 -3.41 -16.99 1.27
N ASN A 110 -3.16 -17.47 0.06
CA ASN A 110 -2.48 -16.67 -0.95
C ASN A 110 -3.42 -15.55 -1.41
N HIS A 111 -3.20 -14.34 -0.90
CA HIS A 111 -3.82 -13.14 -1.43
C HIS A 111 -2.81 -12.57 -2.44
N GLU A 112 -2.94 -12.96 -3.71
CA GLU A 112 -1.99 -12.79 -4.84
C GLU A 112 -1.56 -11.32 -5.18
N GLY A 113 -1.32 -10.47 -4.19
CA GLY A 113 -1.01 -9.05 -4.37
C GLY A 113 -2.15 -8.28 -5.04
N LEU A 114 -3.38 -8.80 -5.02
CA LEU A 114 -4.53 -8.20 -5.70
C LEU A 114 -4.73 -6.74 -5.29
N ASP A 115 -4.57 -6.44 -4.01
CA ASP A 115 -4.71 -5.10 -3.47
C ASP A 115 -3.63 -4.12 -3.98
N TYR A 116 -2.42 -4.59 -4.27
CA TYR A 116 -1.37 -3.76 -4.90
C TYR A 116 -1.63 -3.54 -6.37
N ARG A 117 -2.02 -4.59 -7.08
CA ARG A 117 -2.39 -4.52 -8.50
C ARG A 117 -3.54 -3.53 -8.73
N GLU A 118 -4.60 -3.60 -7.93
CA GLU A 118 -5.74 -2.70 -8.12
C GLU A 118 -5.38 -1.23 -7.83
N ARG A 119 -4.50 -0.97 -6.85
CA ARG A 119 -3.96 0.38 -6.60
C ARG A 119 -3.11 0.86 -7.78
N ASP A 120 -2.28 -0.02 -8.32
CA ASP A 120 -1.41 0.26 -9.46
C ASP A 120 -2.20 0.62 -10.71
N ASN A 121 -3.20 -0.21 -11.05
CA ASN A 121 -4.11 0.02 -12.17
C ASN A 121 -4.79 1.38 -12.05
N LEU A 122 -5.37 1.70 -10.88
CA LEU A 122 -6.03 2.98 -10.67
C LEU A 122 -5.06 4.16 -10.75
N ALA A 123 -3.84 4.04 -10.20
CA ALA A 123 -2.85 5.09 -10.34
C ALA A 123 -2.49 5.35 -11.81
N GLY A 124 -2.37 4.29 -12.62
CA GLY A 124 -2.18 4.38 -14.07
C GLY A 124 -3.33 5.11 -14.77
N GLU A 125 -4.57 4.80 -14.40
CA GLU A 125 -5.75 5.46 -14.97
C GLU A 125 -5.88 6.93 -14.54
N VAL A 126 -5.52 7.26 -13.30
CA VAL A 126 -5.44 8.66 -12.86
C VAL A 126 -4.37 9.43 -13.66
N VAL A 127 -3.24 8.80 -14.01
CA VAL A 127 -2.24 9.41 -14.91
C VAL A 127 -2.85 9.71 -16.28
N ARG A 128 -3.59 8.77 -16.87
CA ARG A 128 -4.27 8.95 -18.17
C ARG A 128 -5.28 10.10 -18.10
N MET A 129 -6.13 10.09 -17.08
CA MET A 129 -7.09 11.17 -16.84
C MET A 129 -6.41 12.54 -16.70
N CYS A 130 -5.24 12.60 -16.04
CA CYS A 130 -4.50 13.85 -15.88
C CYS A 130 -4.00 14.45 -17.20
N TRP A 131 -3.98 13.69 -18.31
CA TRP A 131 -3.66 14.22 -19.63
C TRP A 131 -4.83 15.01 -20.24
N SER A 132 -6.06 14.56 -20.01
CA SER A 132 -7.31 15.23 -20.46
C SER A 132 -7.94 16.11 -19.36
N LEU A 133 -7.19 16.44 -18.31
CA LEU A 133 -7.72 17.20 -17.16
C LEU A 133 -8.31 18.57 -17.54
N PRO A 134 -7.68 19.39 -18.41
CA PRO A 134 -8.28 20.65 -18.86
C PRO A 134 -9.63 20.46 -19.55
N GLU A 135 -9.74 19.45 -20.40
CA GLU A 135 -10.93 19.12 -21.18
C GLU A 135 -12.06 18.64 -20.26
N ILE A 136 -11.78 17.70 -19.35
CA ILE A 136 -12.72 17.20 -18.34
C ILE A 136 -13.24 18.35 -17.47
N VAL A 137 -12.35 19.23 -17.04
CA VAL A 137 -12.70 20.40 -16.24
C VAL A 137 -13.67 21.31 -17.00
N SER A 138 -13.42 21.54 -18.29
CA SER A 138 -14.26 22.39 -19.13
C SER A 138 -15.60 21.74 -19.47
N GLN A 139 -15.63 20.43 -19.76
CA GLN A 139 -16.82 19.70 -20.16
C GLN A 139 -17.85 19.58 -19.03
N HIS A 140 -17.38 19.49 -17.78
CA HIS A 140 -18.22 19.25 -16.60
C HIS A 140 -18.35 20.46 -15.65
N ASP A 141 -17.89 21.66 -16.08
CA ASP A 141 -17.90 22.90 -15.28
C ASP A 141 -17.30 22.72 -13.87
N LEU A 142 -16.17 22.02 -13.81
CA LEU A 142 -15.50 21.67 -12.55
C LEU A 142 -14.46 22.72 -12.17
N LYS A 143 -14.17 22.83 -10.87
CA LYS A 143 -12.96 23.55 -10.45
C LYS A 143 -11.76 22.63 -10.53
N ARG A 144 -10.82 22.94 -11.43
CA ARG A 144 -9.55 22.20 -11.59
C ARG A 144 -8.87 21.88 -10.26
N LYS A 145 -8.83 22.85 -9.32
CA LYS A 145 -8.20 22.68 -8.01
C LYS A 145 -8.86 21.57 -7.19
N GLU A 146 -10.19 21.52 -7.13
CA GLU A 146 -10.91 20.54 -6.32
C GLU A 146 -10.66 19.12 -6.85
N LEU A 147 -10.72 18.94 -8.18
CA LEU A 147 -10.42 17.65 -8.80
C LEU A 147 -8.94 17.25 -8.60
N ALA A 148 -8.00 18.16 -8.86
CA ALA A 148 -6.57 17.94 -8.66
C ALA A 148 -6.22 17.51 -7.21
N GLU A 149 -6.87 18.12 -6.22
CA GLU A 149 -6.71 17.75 -4.81
C GLU A 149 -7.20 16.32 -4.51
N LEU A 150 -8.36 15.92 -5.04
CA LEU A 150 -8.88 14.56 -4.84
C LEU A 150 -7.96 13.50 -5.46
N LEU A 151 -7.55 13.69 -6.71
CA LEU A 151 -6.67 12.74 -7.40
C LEU A 151 -5.34 12.57 -6.67
N SER A 152 -4.74 13.69 -6.29
CA SER A 152 -3.46 13.70 -5.58
C SER A 152 -3.58 13.06 -4.21
N LEU A 153 -4.69 13.28 -3.50
CA LEU A 153 -4.98 12.65 -2.21
C LEU A 153 -5.14 11.13 -2.36
N TYR A 154 -5.94 10.68 -3.33
CA TYR A 154 -6.21 9.26 -3.55
C TYR A 154 -4.95 8.50 -3.93
N THR A 155 -4.20 9.00 -4.91
CA THR A 155 -2.95 8.35 -5.31
C THR A 155 -1.92 8.39 -4.19
N ALA A 156 -1.78 9.49 -3.46
CA ALA A 156 -0.87 9.55 -2.31
C ALA A 156 -1.22 8.50 -1.24
N ALA A 157 -2.50 8.31 -0.94
CA ALA A 157 -2.96 7.31 0.03
C ALA A 157 -2.76 5.86 -0.46
N MET A 158 -3.02 5.60 -1.75
CA MET A 158 -2.72 4.31 -2.37
C MET A 158 -1.22 4.00 -2.28
N THR A 159 -0.35 4.96 -2.66
CA THR A 159 1.11 4.82 -2.55
C THR A 159 1.55 4.62 -1.11
N LYS A 160 1.01 5.40 -0.15
CA LYS A 160 1.33 5.26 1.27
C LYS A 160 1.04 3.84 1.76
N THR A 161 -0.12 3.29 1.39
CA THR A 161 -0.53 1.96 1.86
C THR A 161 0.47 0.87 1.46
N VAL A 162 0.93 0.88 0.21
CA VAL A 162 1.95 -0.08 -0.26
C VAL A 162 3.31 0.19 0.38
N ARG A 163 3.65 1.47 0.57
CA ARG A 163 4.91 1.89 1.21
C ARG A 163 4.99 1.49 2.67
N ASP A 164 3.89 1.59 3.41
CA ASP A 164 3.82 1.21 4.82
C ASP A 164 3.88 -0.31 5.01
N ASP A 165 3.45 -1.11 4.02
CA ASP A 165 3.58 -2.57 4.05
C ASP A 165 4.99 -3.06 3.64
N TYR A 166 5.68 -2.31 2.78
CA TYR A 166 7.03 -2.65 2.34
C TYR A 166 8.05 -2.54 3.49
N ASP A 167 8.80 -3.62 3.69
CA ASP A 167 9.88 -3.70 4.67
C ASP A 167 11.17 -4.22 4.01
N GLU A 168 12.15 -3.31 3.87
CA GLU A 168 13.47 -3.62 3.31
C GLU A 168 14.22 -4.70 4.11
N LYS A 169 13.92 -4.84 5.41
CA LYS A 169 14.57 -5.82 6.30
C LYS A 169 13.72 -7.06 6.54
N LEU A 170 12.65 -7.26 5.75
CA LEU A 170 11.72 -8.36 5.98
C LEU A 170 12.41 -9.73 5.95
N SER A 171 13.31 -9.95 4.99
CA SER A 171 14.01 -11.25 4.88
C SER A 171 14.89 -11.53 6.10
N GLU A 172 15.54 -10.52 6.69
CA GLU A 172 16.28 -10.68 7.95
C GLU A 172 15.34 -11.03 9.12
N LYS A 173 14.15 -10.42 9.17
CA LYS A 173 13.13 -10.73 10.18
C LYS A 173 12.61 -12.16 10.00
N HIS A 174 12.32 -12.58 8.77
CA HIS A 174 11.86 -13.92 8.44
C HIS A 174 12.90 -14.98 8.74
N ALA A 175 14.19 -14.72 8.48
CA ALA A 175 15.27 -15.63 8.86
C ALA A 175 15.31 -15.87 10.37
N LYS A 176 15.13 -14.81 11.18
CA LYS A 176 15.02 -14.93 12.65
C LYS A 176 13.77 -15.71 13.06
N MET A 177 12.61 -15.35 12.52
CA MET A 177 11.34 -16.02 12.79
C MET A 177 11.38 -17.51 12.44
N ALA A 178 11.99 -17.88 11.31
CA ALA A 178 12.19 -19.26 10.89
C ALA A 178 13.09 -20.03 11.87
N GLY A 179 14.19 -19.40 12.32
CA GLY A 179 15.10 -20.02 13.29
C GLY A 179 14.48 -20.21 14.67
N GLU A 180 13.65 -19.28 15.14
CA GLU A 180 12.89 -19.41 16.39
C GLU A 180 11.81 -20.49 16.29
N TYR A 181 11.10 -20.54 15.16
CA TYR A 181 10.07 -21.52 14.91
C TYR A 181 10.62 -22.94 14.80
N GLU A 182 11.76 -23.13 14.15
CA GLU A 182 12.39 -24.46 14.05
C GLU A 182 12.74 -25.01 15.45
N LYS A 183 13.14 -24.17 16.42
CA LYS A 183 13.33 -24.61 17.81
C LYS A 183 12.04 -25.14 18.44
N ILE A 184 10.90 -24.53 18.13
CA ILE A 184 9.57 -24.97 18.59
C ILE A 184 9.24 -26.33 17.97
N VAL A 185 9.45 -26.48 16.66
CA VAL A 185 9.25 -27.75 15.94
C VAL A 185 10.11 -28.86 16.54
N GLN A 186 11.41 -28.62 16.75
CA GLN A 186 12.31 -29.62 17.33
C GLN A 186 11.89 -30.04 18.74
N LYS A 187 11.41 -29.11 19.56
CA LYS A 187 10.85 -29.42 20.88
C LYS A 187 9.62 -30.34 20.76
N ARG A 188 8.67 -30.02 19.86
CA ARG A 188 7.46 -30.83 19.63
C ARG A 188 7.80 -32.23 19.12
N LEU A 189 8.76 -32.35 18.20
CA LEU A 189 9.21 -33.64 17.68
C LEU A 189 9.85 -34.49 18.78
N LYS A 190 10.66 -33.88 19.66
CA LYS A 190 11.24 -34.58 20.81
C LYS A 190 10.16 -35.07 21.78
N GLU A 191 9.22 -34.21 22.15
CA GLU A 191 8.09 -34.55 23.02
C GLU A 191 7.20 -35.65 22.40
N TYR A 192 6.99 -35.61 21.09
CA TYR A 192 6.26 -36.65 20.36
C TYR A 192 6.99 -37.99 20.42
N ALA A 193 8.30 -38.01 20.13
CA ALA A 193 9.11 -39.22 20.14
C ALA A 193 9.20 -39.87 21.54
N GLU A 194 9.25 -39.07 22.60
CA GLU A 194 9.22 -39.56 23.98
C GLU A 194 7.89 -40.23 24.34
N LYS A 195 6.76 -39.67 23.86
CA LYS A 195 5.41 -40.20 24.13
C LYS A 195 5.06 -41.45 23.33
N HIS A 196 5.60 -41.62 22.13
CA HIS A 196 5.28 -42.73 21.22
C HIS A 196 6.44 -43.73 21.10
N ARG A 197 7.19 -43.92 22.19
CA ARG A 197 8.40 -44.74 22.20
C ARG A 197 8.07 -46.21 21.94
N GLY A 198 8.41 -46.71 20.76
CA GLY A 198 8.20 -48.11 20.35
C GLY A 198 7.22 -48.25 19.18
N ASP A 199 6.37 -47.25 18.96
CA ASP A 199 5.60 -47.07 17.75
C ASP A 199 6.47 -46.26 16.76
N GLY A 200 6.51 -46.63 15.48
CA GLY A 200 7.29 -45.87 14.49
C GLY A 200 6.88 -44.40 14.42
N VAL A 201 7.62 -43.59 13.65
CA VAL A 201 7.38 -42.13 13.46
C VAL A 201 6.05 -41.81 12.75
N TRP A 202 5.18 -42.79 12.53
CA TRP A 202 3.86 -42.66 11.92
C TRP A 202 2.89 -41.92 12.84
N GLY A 203 2.88 -40.58 12.75
CA GLY A 203 1.91 -39.70 13.41
C GLY A 203 2.40 -38.28 13.73
N SER A 204 3.67 -37.95 13.45
CA SER A 204 4.18 -36.56 13.49
C SER A 204 3.66 -35.67 12.33
N GLY A 205 2.76 -36.20 11.48
CA GLY A 205 2.25 -35.52 10.30
C GLY A 205 1.58 -34.18 10.59
N ASP A 206 0.93 -34.01 11.75
CA ASP A 206 0.37 -32.70 12.15
C ASP A 206 1.47 -31.65 12.42
N ILE A 207 2.58 -32.07 13.03
CA ILE A 207 3.73 -31.19 13.29
C ILE A 207 4.35 -30.74 11.96
N GLU A 208 4.56 -31.67 11.03
CA GLU A 208 5.11 -31.34 9.71
C GLU A 208 4.14 -30.49 8.88
N LYS A 209 2.84 -30.78 8.95
CA LYS A 209 1.80 -29.98 8.28
C LYS A 209 1.82 -28.52 8.75
N LYS A 210 1.83 -28.29 10.07
CA LYS A 210 1.95 -26.95 10.67
C LYS A 210 3.26 -26.27 10.29
N ARG A 211 4.36 -27.05 10.24
CA ARG A 211 5.65 -26.57 9.77
C ARG A 211 5.57 -26.05 8.34
N ILE A 212 5.00 -26.84 7.42
CA ILE A 212 4.79 -26.45 6.02
C ILE A 212 3.94 -25.19 5.92
N TYR A 213 2.82 -25.11 6.65
CA TYR A 213 1.94 -23.92 6.64
C TYR A 213 2.67 -22.65 7.08
N TYR A 214 3.46 -22.73 8.15
CA TYR A 214 4.25 -21.59 8.62
C TYR A 214 5.28 -21.12 7.59
N TYR A 215 6.03 -22.05 6.99
CA TYR A 215 7.01 -21.70 5.94
C TYR A 215 6.36 -21.17 4.67
N ASN A 216 5.21 -21.69 4.27
CA ASN A 216 4.44 -21.16 3.14
C ASN A 216 4.01 -19.71 3.37
N LYS A 217 3.66 -19.34 4.61
CA LYS A 217 3.31 -17.97 4.99
C LYS A 217 4.50 -17.02 4.97
N ILE A 218 5.66 -17.46 5.44
CA ILE A 218 6.93 -16.73 5.27
C ILE A 218 7.18 -16.47 3.78
N ALA A 219 7.20 -17.51 2.96
CA ALA A 219 7.46 -17.40 1.52
C ALA A 219 6.44 -16.49 0.82
N SER A 220 5.15 -16.63 1.16
CA SER A 220 4.09 -15.79 0.60
C SER A 220 4.29 -14.31 0.95
N ASN A 221 4.71 -14.01 2.18
CA ASN A 221 4.97 -12.63 2.55
C ASN A 221 6.27 -12.07 1.93
N GLU A 222 7.30 -12.89 1.73
CA GLU A 222 8.48 -12.45 0.97
C GLU A 222 8.12 -12.08 -0.48
N VAL A 223 7.27 -12.89 -1.14
CA VAL A 223 6.75 -12.58 -2.47
C VAL A 223 5.94 -11.28 -2.45
N ARG A 224 5.06 -11.11 -1.47
CA ARG A 224 4.26 -9.88 -1.30
C ARG A 224 5.14 -8.65 -1.11
N ASN A 225 6.20 -8.74 -0.31
CA ASN A 225 7.14 -7.64 -0.08
C ASN A 225 7.97 -7.30 -1.32
N TYR A 226 8.37 -8.31 -2.09
CA TYR A 226 8.98 -8.13 -3.40
C TYR A 226 8.02 -7.37 -4.35
N SER A 227 6.77 -7.80 -4.43
CA SER A 227 5.73 -7.11 -5.21
C SER A 227 5.52 -5.67 -4.75
N ALA A 228 5.47 -5.42 -3.44
CA ALA A 228 5.35 -4.07 -2.89
C ALA A 228 6.52 -3.18 -3.36
N SER A 229 7.77 -3.63 -3.23
CA SER A 229 8.94 -2.91 -3.75
C SER A 229 8.85 -2.67 -5.25
N HIS A 230 8.41 -3.67 -6.02
CA HIS A 230 8.28 -3.58 -7.47
C HIS A 230 7.25 -2.52 -7.88
N TYR A 231 6.02 -2.61 -7.36
CA TYR A 231 4.95 -1.66 -7.66
C TYR A 231 5.32 -0.24 -7.23
N LEU A 232 5.91 -0.07 -6.04
CA LEU A 232 6.36 1.23 -5.57
C LEU A 232 7.34 1.87 -6.54
N LYS A 233 8.48 1.22 -6.78
CA LYS A 233 9.59 1.83 -7.53
C LYS A 233 9.29 1.99 -9.01
N ASN A 234 8.60 1.02 -9.61
CA ASN A 234 8.44 0.97 -11.07
C ASN A 234 7.14 1.59 -11.57
N SER A 235 6.15 1.82 -10.69
CA SER A 235 4.84 2.28 -11.14
C SER A 235 4.19 3.34 -10.24
N LEU A 236 3.86 3.02 -8.98
CA LEU A 236 3.12 3.93 -8.09
C LEU A 236 3.86 5.25 -7.82
N GLU A 237 5.17 5.20 -7.59
CA GLU A 237 5.98 6.40 -7.38
C GLU A 237 6.10 7.27 -8.63
N PRO A 238 6.47 6.72 -9.82
CA PRO A 238 6.37 7.45 -11.08
C PRO A 238 4.98 8.02 -11.36
N ALA A 239 3.91 7.26 -11.10
CA ALA A 239 2.53 7.68 -11.33
C ALA A 239 2.16 8.86 -10.43
N LEU A 240 2.43 8.75 -9.13
CA LEU A 240 2.24 9.83 -8.16
C LEU A 240 2.95 11.11 -8.63
N MET A 241 4.23 11.02 -9.00
CA MET A 241 4.97 12.19 -9.48
C MET A 241 4.39 12.80 -10.75
N LYS A 242 3.98 11.99 -11.73
CA LYS A 242 3.33 12.46 -12.95
C LYS A 242 2.02 13.20 -12.63
N ILE A 243 1.19 12.64 -11.75
CA ILE A 243 -0.08 13.23 -11.33
C ILE A 243 0.17 14.57 -10.65
N LEU A 244 1.09 14.63 -9.68
CA LEU A 244 1.39 15.85 -8.94
C LEU A 244 1.92 16.96 -9.86
N LEU A 245 2.79 16.64 -10.82
CA LEU A 245 3.32 17.63 -11.77
C LEU A 245 2.26 18.14 -12.76
N LYS A 246 1.25 17.34 -13.10
CA LYS A 246 0.13 17.75 -13.95
C LYS A 246 -0.94 18.54 -13.20
N CYS A 247 -1.23 18.12 -11.97
CA CYS A 247 -2.16 18.78 -11.08
C CYS A 247 -1.65 20.14 -10.60
N PHE A 248 -0.36 20.23 -10.26
CA PHE A 248 0.25 21.40 -9.62
C PHE A 248 1.56 21.83 -10.32
N PRO A 249 1.49 22.24 -11.61
CA PRO A 249 2.68 22.60 -12.37
C PRO A 249 3.39 23.81 -11.74
N GLY A 250 4.65 23.62 -11.33
CA GLY A 250 5.48 24.68 -10.75
C GLY A 250 5.22 24.99 -9.28
N ASP A 251 4.22 24.35 -8.64
CA ASP A 251 3.92 24.56 -7.22
C ASP A 251 4.64 23.51 -6.36
N LYS A 252 5.79 23.91 -5.82
CA LYS A 252 6.61 23.07 -4.94
C LYS A 252 5.82 22.64 -3.69
N ASN A 253 5.00 23.52 -3.12
CA ASN A 253 4.39 23.28 -1.81
C ASN A 253 3.27 22.25 -1.91
N GLU A 254 2.43 22.33 -2.95
CA GLU A 254 1.39 21.32 -3.18
C GLU A 254 2.01 19.96 -3.54
N VAL A 255 3.06 19.91 -4.38
CA VAL A 255 3.77 18.65 -4.65
C VAL A 255 4.31 18.02 -3.36
N GLU A 256 5.02 18.80 -2.54
CA GLU A 256 5.59 18.30 -1.28
C GLU A 256 4.52 17.86 -0.28
N LYS A 257 3.39 18.56 -0.20
CA LYS A 257 2.26 18.20 0.67
C LYS A 257 1.77 16.79 0.38
N TYR A 258 1.51 16.44 -0.88
CA TYR A 258 1.02 15.09 -1.23
C TYR A 258 2.11 14.03 -1.16
N LEU A 259 3.39 14.38 -1.39
CA LEU A 259 4.50 13.47 -1.12
C LEU A 259 4.62 13.13 0.37
N LYS A 260 4.42 14.09 1.27
CA LYS A 260 4.35 13.83 2.73
C LYS A 260 3.19 12.92 3.08
N LEU A 261 2.01 13.16 2.50
CA LEU A 261 0.86 12.26 2.66
C LEU A 261 1.19 10.86 2.15
N ALA A 262 1.95 10.71 1.07
CA ALA A 262 2.42 9.41 0.59
C ALA A 262 3.52 8.77 1.48
N GLY A 263 3.93 9.42 2.57
CA GLY A 263 4.94 8.94 3.52
C GLY A 263 6.38 9.33 3.16
N TYR A 264 6.60 10.23 2.21
CA TYR A 264 7.94 10.70 1.84
C TYR A 264 8.25 12.02 2.53
N GLU A 265 9.29 12.01 3.37
CA GLU A 265 9.80 13.21 4.02
C GLU A 265 11.33 13.25 3.98
N GLY A 266 11.90 14.44 4.19
CA GLY A 266 13.35 14.63 4.29
C GLY A 266 14.13 13.96 3.14
N LYS A 267 15.09 13.11 3.51
CA LYS A 267 15.94 12.40 2.54
C LYS A 267 15.15 11.46 1.63
N ALA A 268 14.13 10.78 2.14
CA ALA A 268 13.33 9.85 1.34
C ALA A 268 12.54 10.56 0.23
N MET A 269 12.04 11.77 0.51
CA MET A 269 11.41 12.61 -0.51
C MET A 269 12.43 13.08 -1.57
N ASP A 270 13.61 13.50 -1.13
CA ASP A 270 14.67 13.92 -2.06
C ASP A 270 15.11 12.76 -2.98
N GLU A 271 15.28 11.55 -2.43
CA GLU A 271 15.61 10.33 -3.17
C GLU A 271 14.50 9.94 -4.17
N LEU A 272 13.23 10.01 -3.75
CA LEU A 272 12.08 9.78 -4.61
C LEU A 272 12.08 10.72 -5.82
N ILE A 273 12.18 12.03 -5.58
CA ILE A 273 12.18 13.04 -6.65
C ILE A 273 13.35 12.79 -7.61
N ASN A 274 14.54 12.52 -7.08
CA ASN A 274 15.73 12.26 -7.89
C ASN A 274 15.60 11.00 -8.76
N ARG A 275 15.04 9.91 -8.23
CA ARG A 275 14.92 8.64 -8.99
C ARG A 275 13.78 8.63 -10.01
N THR A 276 12.75 9.45 -9.80
CA THR A 276 11.54 9.45 -10.65
C THR A 276 11.61 10.49 -11.75
N VAL A 277 11.86 11.76 -11.40
CA VAL A 277 11.77 12.89 -12.33
C VAL A 277 13.08 13.63 -12.49
N GLY A 278 14.00 13.53 -11.52
CA GLY A 278 15.29 14.20 -11.57
C GLY A 278 15.18 15.72 -11.67
N ARG A 279 16.30 16.38 -11.96
CA ARG A 279 16.36 17.84 -12.16
C ARG A 279 16.47 18.19 -13.63
N ASP A 280 15.42 18.79 -14.17
CA ASP A 280 15.40 19.36 -15.52
C ASP A 280 14.70 20.74 -15.53
N ALA A 281 14.44 21.28 -16.72
CA ALA A 281 13.78 22.57 -16.88
C ALA A 281 12.36 22.61 -16.29
N SER A 282 11.63 21.48 -16.36
CA SER A 282 10.26 21.32 -15.89
C SER A 282 10.18 21.06 -14.39
N THR A 283 11.20 20.43 -13.78
CA THR A 283 11.21 20.08 -12.35
C THR A 283 12.13 20.95 -11.50
N LYS A 284 12.88 21.89 -12.08
CA LYS A 284 13.82 22.78 -11.35
C LYS A 284 13.21 23.47 -10.12
N PHE A 285 11.90 23.71 -10.13
CA PHE A 285 11.20 24.34 -9.01
C PHE A 285 11.22 23.48 -7.74
N LEU A 286 11.25 22.14 -7.88
CA LEU A 286 11.38 21.21 -6.75
C LEU A 286 12.75 21.32 -6.08
N TYR A 287 13.78 21.78 -6.79
CA TYR A 287 15.15 21.92 -6.27
C TYR A 287 15.42 23.30 -5.66
N LYS A 288 14.41 24.15 -5.48
CA LYS A 288 14.59 25.45 -4.81
C LYS A 288 14.86 25.27 -3.31
N GLY A 289 15.74 26.10 -2.76
CA GLY A 289 16.09 26.12 -1.33
C GLY A 289 16.99 24.97 -0.90
N ASP A 290 16.74 24.42 0.28
CA ASP A 290 17.62 23.46 0.95
C ASP A 290 17.83 22.16 0.16
N ARG A 291 16.79 21.67 -0.53
CA ARG A 291 16.90 20.48 -1.39
C ARG A 291 17.94 20.69 -2.50
N GLY A 292 17.95 21.86 -3.13
CA GLY A 292 18.93 22.19 -4.16
C GLY A 292 20.35 22.19 -3.61
N ARG A 293 20.57 22.76 -2.42
CA ARG A 293 21.89 22.74 -1.78
C ARG A 293 22.37 21.31 -1.51
N ARG A 294 21.50 20.44 -0.98
CA ARG A 294 21.81 19.02 -0.77
C ARG A 294 22.11 18.29 -2.07
N TYR A 295 21.33 18.55 -3.13
CA TYR A 295 21.54 17.96 -4.46
C TYR A 295 22.91 18.34 -5.05
N GLU A 296 23.27 19.62 -5.02
CA GLU A 296 24.58 20.10 -5.51
C GLU A 296 25.74 19.51 -4.70
N GLN A 297 25.60 19.41 -3.38
CA GLN A 297 26.60 18.76 -2.52
C GLN A 297 26.79 17.27 -2.90
N ALA A 298 25.69 16.55 -3.11
CA ALA A 298 25.75 15.14 -3.53
C ALA A 298 26.43 14.97 -4.90
N LEU A 299 26.12 15.85 -5.87
CA LEU A 299 26.77 15.84 -7.19
C LEU A 299 28.28 16.10 -7.11
N ARG A 300 28.72 17.04 -6.27
CA ARG A 300 30.16 17.33 -6.06
C ARG A 300 30.88 16.15 -5.43
N GLN A 301 30.25 15.46 -4.48
CA GLN A 301 30.83 14.27 -3.85
C GLN A 301 30.94 13.09 -4.83
N GLN A 302 29.99 12.94 -5.76
CA GLN A 302 30.05 11.90 -6.79
C GLN A 302 31.11 12.20 -7.85
N THR A 303 31.26 13.45 -8.27
CA THR A 303 32.26 13.86 -9.27
C THR A 303 33.68 13.92 -8.71
N GLY A 304 33.84 14.29 -7.43
CA GLY A 304 35.13 14.28 -6.73
C GLY A 304 35.71 12.90 -6.43
N LYS A 305 34.87 11.84 -6.39
CA LYS A 305 35.30 10.44 -6.21
C LYS A 305 35.75 9.74 -7.51
N LYS A 306 35.59 10.39 -8.68
CA LYS A 306 36.01 9.87 -9.99
C LYS A 306 37.41 10.35 -10.42
N LYS A 307 38.30 10.68 -9.47
CA LYS A 307 39.70 11.02 -9.73
C LYS A 307 40.62 9.96 -9.15
#